data_AF-A0A2V2EK19-F1
#
_entry.id   AF-A0A2V2EK19-F1
#
_cell.length_a   1.000
_cell.length_b   1.000
_cell.length_c   1.000
_cell.angle_alpha   90.00
_cell.angle_beta   90.00
_cell.angle_gamma   90.00
#
_symmetry.space_group_name_H-M   'P 1'
#
loop_
_entity.id
_entity.type
_entity.pdbx_description
1 polymer ?
#
loop_
_entity_poly.entity_id
_entity_poly.type
_entity_poly.pdbx_seq_one_letter_code
_entity_poly.pdbx_strand_id
1 'polypeptide(L)'
;MFLSEYACKSRDTKGREREETPCNMRTDFQRDRDRIIYSKAFLRLKNKTQVFFSPEGDHFRTRMTHTIDVSQIARSIARSLALNEDLAEAIALG
;
A
#
# COMPACT_ATOMS: atom_id res chain seq x y z
N MET A 1 4.17 -18.96 4.70
CA MET A 1 3.24 -18.60 5.78
C MET A 1 1.84 -18.85 5.25
N PHE A 2 1.05 -19.69 5.92
CA PHE A 2 -0.33 -19.93 5.50
C PHE A 2 -1.18 -18.72 5.89
N LEU A 3 -1.96 -18.20 4.94
CA LEU A 3 -2.93 -17.14 5.21
C LEU A 3 -4.11 -17.72 6.01
N SER A 4 -4.69 -16.91 6.89
CA SER A 4 -5.91 -17.22 7.63
C SER A 4 -7.07 -17.58 6.68
N GLU A 5 -8.05 -18.34 7.17
CA GLU A 5 -9.27 -18.65 6.41
C GLU A 5 -10.06 -17.40 6.01
N TYR A 6 -9.99 -16.35 6.84
CA TYR A 6 -10.64 -15.07 6.63
C TYR A 6 -9.83 -14.11 5.74
N ALA A 7 -8.62 -14.49 5.33
CA ALA A 7 -7.77 -13.64 4.52
C ALA A 7 -8.21 -13.64 3.05
N CYS A 8 -8.23 -12.46 2.42
CA CYS A 8 -8.40 -12.34 0.98
C CYS A 8 -7.15 -12.87 0.26
N LYS A 9 -7.28 -13.97 -0.48
CA LYS A 9 -6.16 -14.62 -1.19
C LYS A 9 -6.05 -14.03 -2.58
N SER A 10 -4.82 -13.74 -3.03
CA SER A 10 -4.60 -13.15 -4.36
C SER A 10 -5.11 -14.02 -5.51
N ARG A 11 -5.16 -15.36 -5.33
CA ARG A 11 -5.70 -16.31 -6.31
C ARG A 11 -7.22 -16.24 -6.48
N ASP A 12 -7.93 -15.72 -5.47
CA ASP A 12 -9.40 -15.67 -5.41
C ASP A 12 -9.88 -14.25 -5.74
N THR A 13 -9.05 -13.44 -6.42
CA THR A 13 -9.39 -12.08 -6.83
C THR A 13 -10.52 -12.07 -7.88
N LYS A 14 -11.32 -11.00 -7.90
CA LYS A 14 -12.32 -10.77 -8.95
C LYS A 14 -11.71 -10.34 -10.29
N GLY A 15 -10.39 -10.17 -10.34
CA GLY A 15 -9.68 -9.69 -11.52
C GLY A 15 -9.75 -8.17 -11.66
N ARG A 16 -9.47 -7.68 -12.87
CA ARG A 16 -9.43 -6.26 -13.23
C ARG A 16 -10.50 -5.97 -14.27
N GLU A 17 -10.97 -4.72 -14.35
CA GLU A 17 -11.92 -4.28 -15.39
C GLU A 17 -11.37 -4.47 -16.81
N ARG A 18 -10.06 -4.30 -16.98
CA ARG A 18 -9.36 -4.56 -18.24
C ARG A 18 -8.57 -5.84 -18.12
N GLU A 19 -8.73 -6.72 -19.11
CA GLU A 19 -7.92 -7.92 -19.20
C GLU A 19 -6.45 -7.56 -19.36
N GLU A 20 -5.61 -8.20 -18.55
CA GLU A 20 -4.18 -8.02 -18.56
C GLU A 20 -3.52 -9.39 -18.44
N THR A 21 -2.40 -9.59 -19.15
CA THR A 21 -1.62 -10.81 -19.01
C THR A 21 -1.15 -10.98 -17.56
N PRO A 22 -1.31 -12.19 -16.96
CA PRO A 22 -0.81 -12.46 -15.63
C PRO A 22 0.72 -12.34 -15.59
N CYS A 23 1.26 -11.95 -14.43
CA CYS A 23 2.70 -11.85 -14.23
C CYS A 23 3.22 -13.15 -13.61
N ASN A 24 4.26 -13.74 -14.19
CA ASN A 24 4.84 -14.99 -13.68
C ASN A 24 5.51 -14.85 -12.30
N MET A 25 5.91 -13.64 -11.92
CA MET A 25 6.70 -13.39 -10.70
C MET A 25 5.94 -12.67 -9.58
N ARG A 26 4.87 -11.93 -9.92
CA ARG A 26 4.18 -11.05 -8.97
C ARG A 26 2.70 -11.40 -8.90
N THR A 27 2.16 -11.39 -7.68
CA THR A 27 0.71 -11.51 -7.46
C THR A 27 -0.02 -10.25 -7.91
N ASP A 28 -1.34 -10.33 -8.11
CA ASP A 28 -2.12 -9.16 -8.54
C ASP A 28 -2.04 -7.99 -7.56
N PHE A 29 -2.04 -8.25 -6.25
CA PHE A 29 -1.90 -7.21 -5.23
C PHE A 29 -0.49 -6.60 -5.18
N GLN A 30 0.55 -7.40 -5.46
CA GLN A 30 1.91 -6.87 -5.61
C GLN A 30 2.00 -5.92 -6.81
N ARG A 31 1.32 -6.27 -7.92
CA ARG A 31 1.24 -5.37 -9.08
C ARG A 31 0.49 -4.09 -8.77
N ASP A 32 -0.59 -4.15 -7.97
CA ASP A 32 -1.34 -2.97 -7.56
C ASP A 32 -0.50 -2.04 -6.69
N ARG A 33 0.20 -2.61 -5.71
CA ARG A 33 1.16 -1.86 -4.89
C ARG A 33 2.17 -1.11 -5.77
N ASP A 34 2.82 -1.82 -6.69
CA ASP A 34 3.84 -1.21 -7.55
C ASP A 34 3.24 -0.07 -8.39
N ARG A 35 2.05 -0.25 -8.96
CA ARG A 35 1.35 0.80 -9.72
C ARG A 35 1.06 2.04 -8.87
N ILE A 36 0.64 1.85 -7.62
CA ILE A 36 0.36 2.95 -6.69
C ILE A 36 1.65 3.72 -6.39
N ILE A 37 2.73 3.03 -6.01
CA ILE A 37 4.03 3.63 -5.66
C ILE A 37 4.60 4.45 -6.82
N TYR A 38 4.52 3.94 -8.05
CA TYR A 38 5.02 4.63 -9.24
C TYR A 38 4.02 5.62 -9.85
N SER A 39 2.86 5.82 -9.24
CA SER A 39 1.88 6.77 -9.74
C SER A 39 2.32 8.21 -9.52
N LYS A 40 1.95 9.10 -10.47
CA LYS A 40 2.14 10.55 -10.29
C LYS A 40 1.38 11.07 -9.06
N ALA A 41 0.26 10.45 -8.69
CA ALA A 41 -0.54 10.83 -7.53
C ALA A 41 0.25 10.60 -6.22
N PHE A 42 0.87 9.44 -6.07
CA PHE A 42 1.71 9.11 -4.92
C PHE A 42 2.94 10.02 -4.83
N LEU A 43 3.63 10.27 -5.95
CA LEU A 43 4.77 11.19 -6.00
C LEU A 43 4.42 12.62 -5.57
N ARG A 44 3.21 13.10 -5.88
CA ARG A 44 2.73 14.42 -5.43
C ARG A 44 2.58 14.53 -3.92
N LEU A 45 2.41 13.42 -3.18
CA LEU A 45 2.30 13.44 -1.72
C LEU A 45 3.60 13.92 -1.05
N LYS A 46 4.75 13.81 -1.73
CA LYS A 46 6.04 14.33 -1.24
C LYS A 46 5.97 15.80 -0.89
N ASN A 47 5.23 16.58 -1.68
CA ASN A 47 5.15 18.03 -1.55
C ASN A 47 3.83 18.48 -0.88
N LYS A 48 3.07 17.56 -0.28
CA LYS A 48 1.86 17.89 0.48
C LYS A 48 2.15 17.76 1.97
N THR A 49 1.97 18.84 2.71
CA THR A 49 2.11 18.83 4.17
C THR A 49 0.96 18.08 4.83
N GLN A 50 1.26 17.44 5.96
CA GLN A 50 0.26 16.85 6.85
C GLN A 50 0.03 17.80 8.03
N VAL A 51 -1.06 18.56 7.97
CA VAL A 51 -1.72 19.29 9.08
C VAL A 51 -0.93 20.42 9.80
N PHE A 52 0.40 20.54 9.69
CA PHE A 52 1.13 21.62 10.40
C PHE A 52 1.84 22.62 9.46
N PHE A 53 1.48 23.90 9.64
CA PHE A 53 2.29 25.08 9.29
C PHE A 53 2.87 25.59 10.62
N SER A 54 4.10 25.22 10.96
CA SER A 54 4.85 25.85 12.04
C SER A 54 6.28 26.04 11.54
N PRO A 55 6.81 27.26 11.37
CA PRO A 55 8.09 27.48 10.68
C PRO A 55 9.34 27.05 11.48
N GLU A 56 9.18 26.56 12.71
CA GLU A 56 10.28 26.24 13.61
C GLU A 56 10.36 24.72 13.87
N GLY A 57 11.14 24.00 13.06
CA GLY A 57 11.51 22.60 13.34
C GLY A 57 11.70 21.73 12.10
N ASP A 58 12.92 21.23 11.88
CA ASP A 58 13.39 20.60 10.63
C ASP A 58 12.81 19.19 10.32
N HIS A 59 11.72 18.78 10.98
CA HIS A 59 11.16 17.41 10.94
C HIS A 59 9.68 17.37 10.54
N PHE A 60 9.31 18.04 9.45
CA PHE A 60 7.92 18.01 8.98
C PHE A 60 7.55 16.67 8.35
N ARG A 61 6.43 16.09 8.79
CA ARG A 61 5.84 14.95 8.09
C ARG A 61 5.10 15.43 6.84
N THR A 62 5.41 14.82 5.72
CA THR A 62 4.66 14.98 4.49
C THR A 62 3.56 13.92 4.45
N ARG A 63 2.56 14.10 3.59
CA ARG A 63 1.57 13.04 3.36
C ARG A 63 2.25 11.76 2.88
N MET A 64 3.34 11.86 2.12
CA MET A 64 4.09 10.69 1.67
C MET A 64 4.70 9.92 2.85
N THR A 65 5.37 10.61 3.79
CA THR A 65 5.98 9.91 4.94
C THR A 65 4.90 9.31 5.84
N HIS A 66 3.79 10.01 6.06
CA HIS A 66 2.66 9.46 6.79
C HIS A 66 2.07 8.21 6.12
N THR A 67 1.85 8.25 4.80
CA THR A 67 1.34 7.09 4.05
C THR A 67 2.29 5.89 4.13
N ILE A 68 3.60 6.12 4.12
CA ILE A 68 4.60 5.06 4.33
C ILE A 68 4.55 4.50 5.77
N ASP A 69 4.32 5.32 6.78
CA ASP A 69 4.16 4.85 8.16
C ASP A 69 2.89 4.01 8.33
N VAL A 70 1.77 4.47 7.73
CA VAL A 70 0.50 3.73 7.73
C VAL A 70 0.65 2.39 7.04
N SER A 71 1.36 2.32 5.90
CA SER A 71 1.57 1.05 5.19
C SER A 71 2.39 0.05 6.01
N GLN A 72 3.41 0.51 6.74
CA GLN A 72 4.18 -0.34 7.65
C GLN A 72 3.32 -0.89 8.80
N ILE A 73 2.51 -0.04 9.44
CA ILE A 73 1.61 -0.46 10.52
C ILE A 73 0.56 -1.45 9.99
N ALA A 74 -0.05 -1.16 8.83
CA ALA A 74 -1.03 -2.04 8.21
C ALA A 74 -0.46 -3.43 7.91
N ARG A 75 0.78 -3.51 7.41
CA ARG A 75 1.48 -4.78 7.18
C ARG A 75 1.78 -5.53 8.47
N SER A 76 2.19 -4.82 9.52
CA SER A 76 2.44 -5.43 10.83
C SER A 76 1.17 -6.09 11.38
N ILE A 77 0.04 -5.37 11.36
CA ILE A 77 -1.27 -5.89 11.77
C ILE A 77 -1.68 -7.08 10.89
N ALA A 78 -1.55 -6.95 9.57
CA ALA A 78 -1.90 -8.01 8.63
C ALA A 78 -1.07 -9.28 8.90
N ARG A 79 0.24 -9.15 9.12
CA ARG A 79 1.13 -10.26 9.44
C ARG A 79 0.73 -10.95 10.75
N SER A 80 0.46 -10.17 11.81
CA SER A 80 0.04 -10.71 13.11
C SER A 80 -1.28 -11.49 13.05
N LEU A 81 -2.16 -11.14 12.11
CA LEU A 81 -3.45 -11.80 11.89
C LEU A 81 -3.43 -12.83 10.75
N ALA A 82 -2.25 -13.12 10.17
CA ALA A 82 -2.08 -13.96 8.98
C ALA A 82 -2.98 -13.54 7.79
N LEU A 83 -3.20 -12.23 7.63
CA LEU A 83 -3.91 -11.64 6.49
C LEU A 83 -2.94 -11.36 5.33
N ASN A 84 -3.49 -10.96 4.19
CA ASN A 84 -2.72 -10.66 2.99
C ASN A 84 -1.98 -9.32 3.11
N GLU A 85 -0.69 -9.38 3.40
CA GLU A 85 0.16 -8.19 3.58
C GLU A 85 0.22 -7.31 2.32
N ASP A 86 0.31 -7.90 1.13
CA ASP A 86 0.42 -7.15 -0.13
C ASP A 86 -0.85 -6.35 -0.41
N LEU A 87 -2.03 -6.93 -0.10
CA LEU A 87 -3.31 -6.24 -0.20
C LEU A 87 -3.42 -5.09 0.81
N ALA A 88 -3.07 -5.34 2.08
CA ALA A 88 -3.12 -4.32 3.13
C ALA A 88 -2.17 -3.15 2.83
N GLU A 89 -0.97 -3.45 2.31
CA GLU A 89 0.00 -2.45 1.88
C GLU A 89 -0.53 -1.63 0.70
N ALA A 90 -1.09 -2.28 -0.33
CA ALA A 90 -1.65 -1.58 -1.48
C ALA A 90 -2.77 -0.61 -1.07
N ILE A 91 -3.69 -1.03 -0.19
CA ILE A 91 -4.77 -0.18 0.32
C ILE A 91 -4.22 0.98 1.15
N ALA A 92 -3.21 0.75 1.97
CA ALA A 92 -2.63 1.81 2.80
C ALA A 92 -1.88 2.87 1.98
N LEU A 93 -1.34 2.50 0.81
CA LEU A 93 -0.57 3.40 -0.06
C LEU A 93 -1.44 4.24 -1.02
N GLY A 94 -2.62 3.75 -1.40
CA GLY A 94 -3.50 4.32 -2.43
C GLY A 94 -4.65 5.12 -1.87
#